data_AF-A0A945DEF1-F1
#
_entry.id   AF-A0A945DEF1-F1
#
_cell.length_a   1.000
_cell.length_b   1.000
_cell.length_c   1.000
_cell.angle_alpha   90.00
_cell.angle_beta   90.00
_cell.angle_gamma   90.00
#
_symmetry.space_group_name_H-M   'P 1'
#
loop_
_entity.id
_entity.type
_entity.pdbx_description
1 polymer ?
#
loop_
_entity_poly.entity_id
_entity_poly.type
_entity_poly.pdbx_seq_one_letter_code
_entity_poly.pdbx_strand_id
1 'polypeptide(L)'
;MRKGFALLVTIILVFIFSTISLSIIEIQRMDKNIDKFKYFHLQSRLHLEYVKEYILKHHQVPIWDENIEKYSLNIVVSNDNKTFDIFIKPLEDINVRVHQQVTLASD
;
A
#
# COMPACT_ATOMS: atom_id res chain seq x y z
N MET A 1 -43.66 35.77 -14.65
CA MET A 1 -43.42 34.60 -13.77
C MET A 1 -42.69 33.44 -14.47
N ARG A 2 -43.06 33.01 -15.69
CA ARG A 2 -42.42 31.87 -16.39
C ARG A 2 -40.89 31.96 -16.55
N LYS A 3 -40.34 33.16 -16.83
CA LYS A 3 -38.89 33.37 -17.01
C LYS A 3 -38.09 33.19 -15.71
N GLY A 4 -38.61 33.67 -14.57
CA GLY A 4 -37.96 33.52 -13.27
C GLY A 4 -38.00 32.07 -12.76
N PHE A 5 -39.09 31.35 -13.06
CA PHE A 5 -39.18 29.91 -12.78
C PHE A 5 -38.16 29.11 -13.58
N ALA A 6 -38.02 29.38 -14.88
CA ALA A 6 -37.00 28.74 -15.70
C ALA A 6 -35.58 29.00 -15.17
N LEU A 7 -35.28 30.24 -14.76
CA LEU A 7 -33.98 30.58 -14.16
C LEU A 7 -33.72 29.78 -12.88
N LEU A 8 -34.70 29.70 -11.99
CA LEU A 8 -34.59 28.94 -10.74
C LEU A 8 -34.36 27.44 -11.00
N VAL A 9 -35.09 26.86 -11.95
CA VAL A 9 -34.90 25.46 -12.36
C VAL A 9 -33.49 25.24 -12.91
N THR A 10 -32.98 26.16 -13.74
CA THR A 10 -31.60 26.04 -14.27
C THR A 10 -30.55 26.13 -13.17
N ILE A 11 -30.74 26.98 -12.16
CA ILE A 11 -29.80 27.10 -11.04
C ILE A 11 -29.78 25.81 -10.22
N ILE A 12 -30.95 25.25 -9.91
CA ILE A 12 -31.05 23.97 -9.19
C ILE A 12 -30.39 22.85 -10.00
N LEU A 13 -30.62 22.81 -11.32
CA LEU A 13 -30.05 21.79 -12.18
C LEU A 13 -28.52 21.87 -12.24
N VAL A 14 -27.95 23.07 -12.38
CA VAL A 14 -26.50 23.30 -12.34
C VAL A 14 -25.92 22.87 -11.00
N PHE A 15 -26.61 23.17 -9.89
CA PHE A 15 -26.17 22.76 -8.57
C PHE A 15 -26.13 21.23 -8.43
N ILE A 16 -27.18 20.53 -8.87
CA ILE A 16 -27.25 19.07 -8.86
C ILE A 16 -26.14 18.45 -9.72
N PHE A 17 -25.92 18.96 -10.93
CA PHE A 17 -24.84 18.43 -11.78
C PHE A 17 -23.46 18.70 -11.21
N SER A 18 -23.25 19.85 -10.56
CA SER A 18 -21.99 20.17 -9.90
C SER A 18 -21.69 19.21 -8.75
N THR A 19 -22.67 18.87 -7.91
CA THR A 19 -22.48 17.94 -6.80
C THR A 19 -22.18 16.53 -7.31
N ILE A 20 -22.95 16.05 -8.30
CA ILE A 20 -22.70 14.73 -8.93
C ILE A 20 -21.29 14.68 -9.53
N SER A 21 -20.87 15.73 -10.24
CA SER A 21 -19.55 15.77 -10.87
C SER A 21 -18.41 15.69 -9.84
N LEU A 22 -18.55 16.37 -8.69
CA LEU A 22 -17.57 16.29 -7.60
C LEU A 22 -17.50 14.88 -7.01
N SER A 23 -18.65 14.26 -6.74
CA SER A 23 -18.71 12.90 -6.19
C SER A 23 -18.06 11.87 -7.12
N ILE A 24 -18.24 11.99 -8.44
CA ILE A 24 -17.59 11.09 -9.41
C ILE A 24 -16.05 11.22 -9.34
N ILE A 25 -15.53 12.43 -9.27
CA ILE A 25 -14.08 12.67 -9.18
C ILE A 25 -13.51 12.10 -7.88
N GLU A 26 -14.21 12.27 -6.76
CA GLU A 26 -13.81 11.73 -5.47
C GLU A 26 -13.76 10.21 -5.47
N ILE A 27 -14.80 9.54 -5.99
CA ILE A 27 -14.85 8.08 -6.11
C ILE A 27 -13.68 7.57 -6.96
N GLN A 28 -13.44 8.18 -8.13
CA GLN A 28 -12.31 7.79 -8.99
C GLN A 28 -10.94 7.98 -8.32
N ARG A 29 -10.76 9.05 -7.53
CA ARG A 29 -9.53 9.26 -6.76
C ARG A 29 -9.37 8.20 -5.67
N MET A 30 -10.45 7.85 -4.98
CA MET A 30 -10.45 6.81 -3.96
C MET A 30 -10.11 5.44 -4.56
N ASP A 31 -10.72 5.07 -5.68
CA ASP A 31 -10.45 3.81 -6.38
C ASP A 31 -8.98 3.70 -6.80
N LYS A 32 -8.43 4.77 -7.41
CA LYS A 32 -7.00 4.81 -7.79
C LYS A 32 -6.08 4.65 -6.58
N ASN A 33 -6.43 5.27 -5.45
CA ASN A 33 -5.65 5.12 -4.22
C ASN A 33 -5.75 3.69 -3.68
N ILE A 34 -6.93 3.08 -3.68
CA ILE A 34 -7.14 1.69 -3.27
C ILE A 34 -6.30 0.74 -4.14
N ASP A 35 -6.30 0.92 -5.46
CA ASP A 35 -5.51 0.11 -6.37
C ASP A 35 -4.01 0.29 -6.14
N LYS A 36 -3.58 1.54 -5.85
CA LYS A 36 -2.22 1.83 -5.39
C LYS A 36 -1.89 1.02 -4.13
N PHE A 37 -2.72 1.08 -3.09
CA PHE A 37 -2.50 0.34 -1.84
C PHE A 37 -2.42 -1.18 -2.06
N LYS A 38 -3.33 -1.75 -2.86
CA LYS A 38 -3.33 -3.17 -3.22
C LYS A 38 -2.02 -3.57 -3.91
N TYR A 39 -1.58 -2.75 -4.86
CA TYR A 39 -0.33 -2.98 -5.58
C TYR A 39 0.88 -2.99 -4.64
N PHE A 40 1.05 -1.96 -3.79
CA PHE A 40 2.18 -1.90 -2.86
C PHE A 40 2.13 -3.01 -1.81
N HIS A 41 0.93 -3.42 -1.37
CA HIS A 41 0.78 -4.55 -0.47
C HIS A 41 1.22 -5.86 -1.13
N LEU A 42 0.82 -6.10 -2.37
CA LEU A 42 1.22 -7.29 -3.12
C LEU A 42 2.73 -7.34 -3.33
N GLN A 43 3.33 -6.24 -3.78
CA GLN A 43 4.79 -6.18 -3.99
C GLN A 43 5.57 -6.35 -2.68
N SER A 44 5.13 -5.70 -1.60
CA SER A 44 5.77 -5.88 -0.28
C SER A 44 5.70 -7.34 0.17
N ARG A 45 4.58 -8.03 -0.07
CA ARG A 45 4.45 -9.48 0.21
C ARG A 45 5.40 -10.33 -0.63
N LEU A 46 5.57 -10.03 -1.92
CA LEU A 46 6.51 -10.76 -2.78
C LEU A 46 7.94 -10.61 -2.30
N HIS A 47 8.37 -9.40 -1.95
CA HIS A 47 9.69 -9.17 -1.37
C HIS A 47 9.85 -9.89 -0.02
N LEU A 48 8.78 -9.96 0.77
CA LEU A 48 8.81 -10.62 2.07
C LEU A 48 9.02 -12.12 1.91
N GLU A 49 8.31 -12.75 0.98
CA GLU A 49 8.50 -14.18 0.69
C GLU A 49 9.90 -14.46 0.16
N TYR A 50 10.44 -13.60 -0.71
CA TYR A 50 11.83 -13.72 -1.16
C TYR A 50 12.83 -13.69 0.00
N VAL A 51 12.71 -12.71 0.91
CA VAL A 51 13.61 -12.58 2.06
C VAL A 51 13.48 -13.77 3.00
N LYS A 52 12.25 -14.23 3.26
CA LYS A 52 11.98 -15.43 4.05
C LYS A 52 12.63 -16.67 3.45
N GLU A 53 12.42 -16.92 2.16
CA GLU A 53 13.02 -18.06 1.46
C GLU A 53 14.55 -17.99 1.48
N TYR A 54 15.11 -16.79 1.33
CA TYR A 54 16.55 -16.57 1.42
C TYR A 54 17.09 -16.95 2.80
N ILE A 55 16.45 -16.47 3.88
CA ILE A 55 16.86 -16.77 5.25
C ILE A 55 16.73 -18.27 5.54
N LEU A 56 15.64 -18.91 5.13
CA LEU A 56 15.45 -20.35 5.34
C LEU A 56 16.49 -21.19 4.58
N LYS A 57 16.90 -20.75 3.39
CA LYS A 57 17.86 -21.49 2.56
C LYS A 57 19.32 -21.26 2.97
N HIS A 58 19.66 -20.02 3.34
CA HIS A 58 21.05 -19.60 3.55
C HIS A 58 21.39 -19.34 5.02
N HIS A 59 20.40 -19.35 5.92
CA HIS A 59 20.56 -19.07 7.36
C HIS A 59 21.22 -17.71 7.64
N GLN A 60 21.09 -16.76 6.72
CA GLN A 60 21.68 -15.43 6.78
C GLN A 60 20.74 -14.38 6.22
N VAL A 61 20.92 -13.13 6.65
CA VAL A 61 20.17 -11.97 6.15
C VAL A 61 20.65 -11.62 4.73
N PRO A 62 19.76 -11.39 3.76
CA PRO A 62 20.17 -10.95 2.42
C PRO A 62 20.77 -9.55 2.46
N ILE A 63 21.71 -9.29 1.55
CA ILE A 63 22.19 -7.93 1.29
C ILE A 63 21.05 -7.17 0.61
N TRP A 64 20.63 -6.06 1.21
CA TRP A 64 19.53 -5.23 0.70
C TRP A 64 20.02 -3.81 0.49
N ASP A 65 19.91 -3.32 -0.74
CA ASP A 65 20.28 -1.94 -1.09
C ASP A 65 19.02 -1.14 -1.39
N GLU A 66 18.65 -0.24 -0.47
CA GLU A 66 17.49 0.65 -0.59
C GLU A 66 17.66 1.70 -1.71
N ASN A 67 18.86 1.87 -2.28
CA ASN A 67 19.06 2.77 -3.43
C ASN A 67 18.64 2.10 -4.75
N ILE A 68 18.65 0.77 -4.78
CA ILE A 68 18.23 -0.03 -5.94
C ILE A 68 16.78 -0.49 -5.73
N GLU A 69 16.46 -0.93 -4.52
CA GLU A 69 15.15 -1.44 -4.14
C GLU A 69 14.21 -0.32 -3.72
N LYS A 70 12.99 -0.28 -4.28
CA LYS A 70 11.96 0.72 -3.92
C LYS A 70 11.28 0.46 -2.55
N TYR A 71 11.84 -0.46 -1.78
CA TYR A 71 11.30 -0.95 -0.52
C TYR A 71 12.41 -0.97 0.53
N SER A 72 12.09 -0.55 1.75
CA SER A 72 12.99 -0.72 2.88
C SER A 72 12.76 -2.08 3.53
N LEU A 73 13.86 -2.75 3.87
CA LEU A 73 13.87 -4.00 4.60
C LEU A 73 14.41 -3.76 6.01
N ASN A 74 13.67 -4.19 7.02
CA ASN A 74 14.15 -4.21 8.40
C ASN A 74 13.99 -5.62 8.95
N ILE A 75 15.08 -6.19 9.47
CA ILE A 75 15.08 -7.52 10.08
C ILE A 75 15.56 -7.39 11.51
N VAL A 76 14.72 -7.84 12.44
CA VAL A 76 15.08 -7.94 13.86
C VAL A 76 15.37 -9.40 14.18
N VAL A 77 16.58 -9.68 14.64
CA VAL A 77 17.00 -11.03 15.04
C VAL A 77 16.80 -11.16 16.56
N SER A 78 16.09 -12.20 16.98
CA SER A 78 15.92 -12.52 18.41
C SER A 78 17.22 -13.02 19.04
N ASN A 79 17.33 -12.92 20.37
CA ASN A 79 18.53 -13.31 21.13
C ASN A 79 18.96 -14.77 20.95
N ASP A 80 18.06 -15.63 20.45
CA ASP A 80 18.34 -17.03 20.15
C ASP A 80 19.01 -17.24 18.78
N ASN A 81 19.19 -16.18 17.97
CA ASN A 81 19.67 -16.21 16.58
C ASN A 81 18.88 -17.16 15.66
N LYS A 82 17.67 -17.56 16.07
CA LYS A 82 16.84 -18.53 15.34
C LYS A 82 15.55 -17.90 14.85
N THR A 83 15.08 -16.85 15.51
CA THR A 83 13.87 -16.13 15.11
C THR A 83 14.21 -14.79 14.46
N PHE A 84 13.65 -14.58 13.27
CA PHE A 84 13.80 -13.38 12.44
C PHE A 84 12.44 -12.74 12.24
N ASP A 85 12.30 -11.49 12.67
CA ASP A 85 11.15 -10.65 12.42
C ASP A 85 11.43 -9.75 11.22
N ILE A 86 10.79 -10.05 10.09
CA ILE A 86 11.02 -9.40 8.80
C ILE A 86 9.93 -8.36 8.57
N PHE A 87 10.32 -7.12 8.33
CA PHE A 87 9.43 -6.00 8.02
C PHE A 87 9.79 -5.42 6.67
N ILE A 88 8.79 -5.27 5.81
CA ILE A 88 8.94 -4.60 4.51
C ILE A 88 7.91 -3.49 4.40
N LYS A 89 8.36 -2.32 3.93
CA LYS A 89 7.52 -1.19 3.57
C LYS A 89 8.04 -0.54 2.29
N PRO A 90 7.17 0.06 1.46
CA PRO A 90 7.59 0.92 0.37
C PRO A 90 8.39 2.12 0.90
N LEU A 91 9.33 2.63 0.09
CA LEU A 91 10.00 3.91 0.37
C LEU A 91 9.10 5.12 0.07
N GLU A 92 8.12 4.96 -0.82
CA GLU A 92 7.07 5.95 -1.01
C GLU A 92 6.25 6.11 0.28
N ASP A 93 5.78 7.34 0.57
CA ASP A 93 4.94 7.67 1.73
C ASP A 93 3.53 7.06 1.60
N ILE A 94 3.49 5.74 1.75
CA ILE A 94 2.32 4.90 1.63
C ILE A 94 2.25 4.07 2.90
N ASN A 95 1.11 4.11 3.57
CA ASN A 95 0.85 3.38 4.80
C ASN A 95 0.62 1.87 4.56
N VAL A 96 1.57 1.21 3.89
CA VAL A 96 1.61 -0.24 3.71
C VAL A 96 2.86 -0.77 4.39
N ARG A 97 2.66 -1.71 5.31
CA ARG A 97 3.75 -2.46 5.94
C ARG A 97 3.30 -3.91 6.06
N VAL A 98 4.18 -4.81 5.65
CA VAL A 98 3.99 -6.25 5.85
C VAL A 98 5.04 -6.76 6.83
N HIS A 99 4.63 -7.72 7.64
CA HIS A 99 5.46 -8.34 8.66
C HIS A 99 5.27 -9.84 8.62
N GLN A 100 6.37 -10.56 8.84
CA GLN A 100 6.33 -11.99 9.08
C GLN A 100 7.49 -12.40 9.97
N GLN A 101 7.20 -13.28 10.92
CA GLN A 101 8.20 -13.96 11.72
C GLN A 101 8.59 -15.28 11.06
N VAL A 102 9.89 -15.58 11.04
CA VAL A 102 10.47 -16.81 10.52
C VAL A 102 11.36 -17.40 11.60
N THR A 103 11.14 -18.67 11.94
CA THR A 103 11.97 -19.41 12.90
C THR A 103 12.68 -20.53 12.16
N LEU A 104 14.00 -20.59 12.30
CA LEU A 104 14.81 -21.69 11.80
C LEU A 104 14.48 -22.94 12.63
N ALA A 105 14.08 -24.03 11.96
CA ALA A 105 13.91 -25.31 12.63
C ALA A 105 15.25 -25.73 13.25
N SER A 106 15.22 -26.16 14.51
CA SER A 106 16.39 -26.76 15.14
C SER A 106 16.42 -28.22 14.73
N ASP A 107 17.41 -28.61 13.94
CA ASP A 107 17.81 -30.02 13.80
C ASP A 107 18.39 -30.55 15.13
#